data_AF-A0A924SHW2-F1
#
_entry.id   AF-A0A924SHW2-F1
#
_cell.length_a   1.000
_cell.length_b   1.000
_cell.length_c   1.000
_cell.angle_alpha   90.00
_cell.angle_beta   90.00
_cell.angle_gamma   90.00
#
_symmetry.space_group_name_H-M   'P 1'
#
loop_
_entity.id
_entity.type
_entity.pdbx_description
1 polymer ?
#
loop_
_entity_poly.entity_id
_entity_poly.type
_entity_poly.pdbx_seq_one_letter_code
_entity_poly.pdbx_strand_id
1 'polypeptide(L)'
;ATRVVLALYTEQDGPLPRQNLIDDLRLQLEDLVITEALLVRGGRFWSYVCSEPECCPAEGRSVAEAVGSAPVQLLAAENVLAGRSVLPTRAALAASVAGPVLLAAQAARQRCERALDTAESELSGTGSLRRAVDDWRAAVDRWRDPPTDLGDREAARLTMALHSKAVRDEVATWVADDRETLLALVAELCRRTPAPYDAPVATLLGWLTYACGGGALVVIALERALATDPDYAMARMLLDLSNAQVPSAVVRRLLAQEARRLGSGSVAAGSGRRDREGPDYGPVRRQA
;
A
#
# COMPACT_ATOMS: atom_id res chain seq x y z
N ALA A 1 9.09 25.96 -10.81
CA ALA A 1 10.00 25.08 -10.07
C ALA A 1 9.23 24.37 -8.96
N THR A 2 9.51 23.09 -8.73
CA THR A 2 8.88 22.31 -7.66
C THR A 2 9.37 22.84 -6.32
N ARG A 3 8.45 23.25 -5.44
CA ARG A 3 8.80 23.72 -4.09
C ARG A 3 8.81 22.54 -3.14
N VAL A 4 9.85 22.42 -2.32
CA VAL A 4 10.02 21.28 -1.40
C VAL A 4 10.41 21.77 -0.01
N VAL A 5 10.04 20.98 0.99
CA VAL A 5 10.52 21.10 2.37
C VAL A 5 11.43 19.91 2.65
N LEU A 6 12.62 20.17 3.17
CA LEU A 6 13.52 19.13 3.67
C LEU A 6 13.28 18.91 5.15
N ALA A 7 13.24 17.65 5.59
CA ALA A 7 13.14 17.30 6.99
C ALA A 7 14.20 16.23 7.33
N LEU A 8 15.11 16.57 8.25
CA LEU A 8 16.10 15.66 8.80
C LEU A 8 15.56 15.05 10.10
N TYR A 9 15.45 13.73 10.14
CA TYR A 9 15.16 12.97 11.35
C TYR A 9 16.47 12.34 11.86
N THR A 10 16.84 12.61 13.10
CA THR A 10 18.03 12.04 13.71
C THR A 10 17.94 12.05 15.24
N GLU A 11 18.54 11.04 15.86
CA GLU A 11 18.73 10.97 17.32
C GLU A 11 20.07 11.61 17.76
N GLN A 12 20.89 12.09 16.83
CA GLN A 12 22.16 12.75 17.16
C GLN A 12 21.90 14.03 17.95
N ASP A 13 22.55 14.21 19.09
CA ASP A 13 22.46 15.42 19.93
C ASP A 13 23.23 16.62 19.37
N GLY A 14 22.97 17.81 19.93
CA GLY A 14 23.63 19.07 19.58
C GLY A 14 22.79 19.98 18.66
N PRO A 15 23.24 21.23 18.45
CA PRO A 15 22.54 22.19 17.60
C PRO A 15 22.67 21.80 16.12
N LEU A 16 21.54 21.77 15.41
CA LEU A 16 21.42 21.61 13.94
C LEU A 16 22.51 20.72 13.30
N PRO A 17 22.51 19.40 13.56
CA PRO A 17 23.53 18.50 13.02
C PRO A 17 23.49 18.51 11.48
N ARG A 18 24.65 18.32 10.84
CA ARG A 18 24.76 18.23 9.37
C ARG A 18 24.36 19.51 8.62
N GLN A 19 24.49 20.70 9.22
CA GLN A 19 24.26 21.99 8.55
C GLN A 19 24.89 22.06 7.14
N ASN A 20 26.19 21.72 7.01
CA ASN A 20 26.87 21.76 5.72
C ASN A 20 26.20 20.87 4.66
N LEU A 21 25.69 19.70 5.03
CA LEU A 21 24.96 18.83 4.10
C LEU A 21 23.65 19.48 3.66
N ILE A 22 22.93 20.12 4.57
CA ILE A 22 21.69 20.83 4.23
C ILE A 22 21.98 22.02 3.30
N ASP A 23 23.04 22.77 3.57
CA ASP A 23 23.47 23.89 2.73
C ASP A 23 23.89 23.40 1.34
N ASP A 24 24.67 22.32 1.26
CA ASP A 24 25.07 21.69 0.01
C ASP A 24 23.84 21.19 -0.77
N LEU A 25 22.89 20.51 -0.13
CA LEU A 25 21.65 20.07 -0.79
C LEU A 25 20.83 21.24 -1.33
N ARG A 26 20.83 22.37 -0.62
CA ARG A 26 20.15 23.60 -1.08
C ARG A 26 20.81 24.23 -2.30
N LEU A 27 22.12 24.10 -2.43
CA LEU A 27 22.87 24.61 -3.57
C LEU A 27 22.82 23.66 -4.77
N GLN A 28 22.92 22.35 -4.54
CA GLN A 28 23.07 21.35 -5.59
C GLN A 28 21.73 20.93 -6.22
N LEU A 29 20.61 21.10 -5.53
CA LEU A 29 19.28 20.76 -6.04
C LEU A 29 18.64 21.93 -6.79
N GLU A 30 19.31 22.43 -7.83
CA GLU A 30 18.92 23.66 -8.57
C GLU A 30 17.52 23.58 -9.21
N ASP A 31 17.05 22.38 -9.55
CA ASP A 31 15.70 22.14 -10.11
C ASP A 31 14.57 22.23 -9.05
N LEU A 32 14.94 22.24 -7.77
CA LEU A 32 14.02 22.26 -6.63
C LEU A 32 14.19 23.55 -5.83
N VAL A 33 13.08 24.21 -5.50
CA VAL A 33 13.09 25.36 -4.60
C VAL A 33 12.86 24.85 -3.18
N ILE A 34 13.94 24.67 -2.42
CA ILE A 34 13.87 24.31 -1.00
C ILE A 34 13.38 25.53 -0.21
N THR A 35 12.10 25.53 0.14
CA THR A 35 11.47 26.65 0.86
C THR A 35 11.76 26.63 2.36
N GLU A 36 12.02 25.44 2.90
CA GLU A 36 12.29 25.23 4.32
C GLU A 36 13.15 23.97 4.48
N ALA A 37 13.98 23.95 5.52
CA ALA A 37 14.73 22.78 5.94
C ALA A 37 14.61 22.64 7.46
N LEU A 38 14.05 21.54 7.93
CA LEU A 38 13.75 21.29 9.34
C LEU A 38 14.62 20.17 9.91
N LEU A 39 15.08 20.34 11.15
CA LEU A 39 15.49 19.24 12.02
C LEU A 39 14.26 18.80 12.81
N VAL A 40 13.99 17.50 12.88
CA VAL A 40 12.97 16.92 13.76
C VAL A 40 13.64 15.89 14.66
N ARG A 41 13.59 16.10 15.98
CA ARG A 41 14.23 15.25 17.00
C ARG A 41 13.50 15.36 18.33
N GLY A 42 13.28 14.23 19.02
CA GLY A 42 12.72 14.22 20.37
C GLY A 42 11.35 14.92 20.51
N GLY A 43 10.49 14.82 19.49
CA GLY A 43 9.19 15.49 19.48
C GLY A 43 9.25 17.01 19.28
N ARG A 44 10.41 17.54 18.87
CA ARG A 44 10.64 18.96 18.60
C ARG A 44 11.16 19.18 17.19
N PHE A 45 11.03 20.41 16.71
CA PHE A 45 11.59 20.83 15.43
C PHE A 45 12.30 22.18 15.48
N TRP A 46 13.29 22.34 14.60
CA TRP A 46 14.08 23.55 14.38
C TRP A 46 14.20 23.80 12.87
N SER A 47 14.38 25.04 12.46
CA SER A 47 14.73 25.37 11.07
C SER A 47 16.23 25.54 10.92
N TYR A 48 16.78 25.03 9.80
CA TYR A 48 18.15 25.29 9.37
C TYR A 48 18.32 26.68 8.74
N VAL A 49 17.22 27.38 8.43
CA VAL A 49 17.23 28.62 7.65
C VAL A 49 16.47 29.79 8.29
N CYS A 50 15.77 29.57 9.39
CA CYS A 50 15.22 30.61 10.22
C CYS A 50 16.11 30.84 11.44
N SER A 51 16.65 32.04 11.57
CA SER A 51 17.51 32.46 12.69
C SER A 51 16.79 33.35 13.71
N GLU A 52 15.48 33.59 13.53
CA GLU A 52 14.68 34.47 14.39
C GLU A 52 14.37 33.77 15.72
N PRO A 53 14.86 34.24 16.89
CA PRO A 53 14.72 33.52 18.16
C PRO A 53 13.26 33.31 18.61
N GLU A 54 12.35 34.23 18.31
CA GLU A 54 10.92 34.05 18.62
C GLU A 54 10.28 32.97 17.72
N CYS A 55 10.77 32.84 16.49
CA CYS A 55 10.31 31.85 15.53
C CYS A 55 10.98 30.48 15.72
N CYS A 56 12.27 30.43 16.01
CA CYS A 56 13.07 29.21 16.12
C CYS A 56 13.95 29.28 17.38
N PRO A 57 13.36 29.07 18.57
CA PRO A 57 14.11 29.09 19.83
C PRO A 57 15.13 27.94 19.88
N ALA A 58 16.20 28.12 20.66
CA ALA A 58 17.28 27.15 20.77
C ALA A 58 16.82 25.77 21.27
N GLU A 59 15.80 25.75 22.14
CA GLU A 59 15.18 24.54 22.69
C GLU A 59 14.31 23.80 21.68
N GLY A 60 13.97 24.44 20.55
CA GLY A 60 13.12 23.90 19.50
C GLY A 60 11.63 24.00 19.83
N ARG A 61 10.81 23.99 18.77
CA ARG A 61 9.35 24.05 18.89
C ARG A 61 8.76 22.67 19.10
N SER A 62 7.70 22.58 19.91
CA SER A 62 6.97 21.33 20.14
C SER A 62 6.20 20.92 18.89
N VAL A 63 6.42 19.69 18.42
CA VAL A 63 5.61 19.10 17.34
C VAL A 63 4.17 18.90 17.80
N ALA A 64 3.97 18.46 19.05
CA ALA A 64 2.63 18.21 19.59
C ALA A 64 1.78 19.48 19.65
N GLU A 65 2.36 20.62 20.05
CA GLU A 65 1.66 21.91 20.04
C GLU A 65 1.35 22.37 18.61
N ALA A 66 2.29 22.20 17.68
CA ALA A 66 2.08 22.53 16.27
C ALA A 66 0.93 21.71 15.65
N VAL A 67 0.83 20.42 15.99
CA VAL A 67 -0.28 19.54 15.59
C VAL A 67 -1.62 20.03 16.16
N GLY A 68 -1.63 20.68 17.31
CA GLY A 68 -2.81 21.31 17.91
C GLY A 68 -3.29 22.58 17.21
N SER A 69 -2.51 23.16 16.29
CA SER A 69 -2.85 24.42 15.63
C SER A 69 -4.00 24.27 14.62
N ALA A 70 -4.85 25.30 14.50
CA ALA A 70 -6.00 25.28 13.60
C ALA A 70 -5.66 24.92 12.14
N PRO A 71 -4.58 25.45 11.52
CA PRO A 71 -4.22 25.06 10.15
C PRO A 71 -3.87 23.57 10.01
N VAL A 72 -3.17 23.00 10.99
CA VAL A 72 -2.80 21.58 10.96
C VAL A 72 -4.00 20.68 11.23
N GLN A 73 -4.91 21.09 12.12
CA GLN A 73 -6.17 20.38 12.37
C GLN A 73 -7.08 20.40 11.14
N LEU A 74 -7.18 21.53 10.42
CA LEU A 74 -7.90 21.62 9.15
C LEU A 74 -7.28 20.69 8.10
N LEU A 75 -5.96 20.71 7.93
CA LEU A 75 -5.26 19.79 7.03
C LEU A 75 -5.50 18.33 7.41
N ALA A 76 -5.51 18.00 8.71
CA ALA A 76 -5.82 16.65 9.18
C ALA A 76 -7.27 16.26 8.82
N ALA A 77 -8.23 17.16 9.04
CA ALA A 77 -9.63 16.95 8.68
C ALA A 77 -9.84 16.78 7.17
N GLU A 78 -9.18 17.58 6.33
CA GLU A 78 -9.19 17.45 4.87
C GLU A 78 -8.61 16.10 4.42
N ASN A 79 -7.51 15.66 5.06
CA ASN A 79 -6.96 14.33 4.80
C ASN A 79 -7.99 13.25 5.14
N VAL A 80 -8.64 13.32 6.31
CA VAL A 80 -9.69 12.35 6.69
C VAL A 80 -10.84 12.35 5.68
N LEU A 81 -11.30 13.53 5.26
CA LEU A 81 -12.34 13.67 4.23
C LEU A 81 -11.90 13.03 2.90
N ALA A 82 -10.63 13.15 2.55
CA ALA A 82 -10.02 12.50 1.38
C ALA A 82 -9.64 11.02 1.62
N GLY A 83 -10.11 10.39 2.71
CA GLY A 83 -9.81 9.00 3.05
C GLY A 83 -8.36 8.73 3.46
N ARG A 84 -7.57 9.77 3.73
CA ARG A 84 -6.18 9.70 4.17
C ARG A 84 -6.13 9.92 5.68
N SER A 85 -5.60 8.94 6.43
CA SER A 85 -5.34 9.12 7.86
C SER A 85 -3.87 9.40 8.09
N VAL A 86 -3.55 10.55 8.71
CA VAL A 86 -2.22 10.80 9.26
C VAL A 86 -2.15 10.11 10.62
N LEU A 87 -1.49 8.95 10.67
CA LEU A 87 -1.37 8.17 11.89
C LEU A 87 -0.10 8.57 12.66
N PRO A 88 -0.15 8.60 14.01
CA PRO A 88 0.90 9.22 14.83
C PRO A 88 2.19 8.42 14.88
N THR A 89 2.14 7.11 14.59
CA THR A 89 3.30 6.22 14.66
C THR A 89 3.27 5.18 13.54
N ARG A 90 4.44 4.63 13.22
CA ARG A 90 4.54 3.45 12.34
C ARG A 90 3.70 2.28 12.89
N ALA A 91 3.66 2.10 14.20
CA ALA A 91 2.87 1.04 14.84
C ALA A 91 1.36 1.25 14.65
N ALA A 92 0.86 2.49 14.77
CA ALA A 92 -0.53 2.82 14.48
C ALA A 92 -0.86 2.58 12.99
N LEU A 93 0.07 2.93 12.09
CA LEU A 93 -0.07 2.64 10.66
C LEU A 93 -0.05 1.14 10.35
N ALA A 94 0.75 0.35 11.06
CA ALA A 94 0.72 -1.10 10.94
C ALA A 94 -0.60 -1.70 11.45
N ALA A 95 -1.10 -1.18 12.58
CA ALA A 95 -2.36 -1.62 13.16
C ALA A 95 -3.57 -1.33 12.25
N SER A 96 -3.55 -0.25 11.46
CA SER A 96 -4.67 0.10 10.57
C SER A 96 -4.91 -0.90 9.43
N VAL A 97 -3.93 -1.76 9.15
CA VAL A 97 -3.97 -2.81 8.14
C VAL A 97 -3.55 -4.17 8.71
N ALA A 98 -3.52 -4.34 10.03
CA ALA A 98 -3.19 -5.60 10.67
C ALA A 98 -4.32 -6.62 10.50
N GLY A 99 -3.97 -7.88 10.27
CA GLY A 99 -4.93 -8.97 10.17
C GLY A 99 -5.58 -9.31 11.52
N PRO A 100 -6.60 -10.18 11.52
CA PRO A 100 -7.28 -10.59 12.75
C PRO A 100 -6.34 -11.41 13.65
N VAL A 101 -6.61 -11.41 14.96
CA VAL A 101 -5.86 -12.16 15.97
C VAL A 101 -6.75 -13.13 16.74
N LEU A 102 -6.15 -14.11 17.42
CA LEU A 102 -6.83 -15.06 18.32
C LEU A 102 -8.05 -15.74 17.65
N LEU A 103 -9.21 -15.73 18.31
CA LEU A 103 -10.44 -16.39 17.83
C LEU A 103 -10.94 -15.81 16.50
N ALA A 104 -10.77 -14.50 16.27
CA ALA A 104 -11.13 -13.88 15.00
C ALA A 104 -10.27 -14.41 13.86
N ALA A 105 -8.96 -14.63 14.10
CA ALA A 105 -8.06 -15.25 13.14
C ALA A 105 -8.48 -16.68 12.80
N GLN A 106 -8.81 -17.49 13.81
CA GLN A 106 -9.27 -18.87 13.61
C GLN A 106 -10.55 -18.91 12.79
N ALA A 107 -11.54 -18.08 13.11
CA ALA A 107 -12.78 -18.00 12.36
C ALA A 107 -12.54 -17.52 10.91
N ALA A 108 -11.64 -16.56 10.70
CA ALA A 108 -11.30 -16.08 9.36
C ALA A 108 -10.59 -17.16 8.54
N ARG A 109 -9.68 -17.96 9.15
CA ARG A 109 -9.02 -19.10 8.49
C ARG A 109 -10.04 -20.12 8.01
N GLN A 110 -10.98 -20.51 8.85
CA GLN A 110 -12.05 -21.45 8.47
C GLN A 110 -12.87 -20.95 7.27
N ARG A 111 -13.09 -19.63 7.16
CA ARG A 111 -13.79 -19.06 6.01
C ARG A 111 -12.94 -19.12 4.74
N CYS A 112 -11.64 -18.83 4.84
CA CYS A 112 -10.69 -18.99 3.73
C CYS A 112 -10.61 -20.44 3.26
N GLU A 113 -10.52 -21.40 4.18
CA GLU A 113 -10.53 -22.84 3.87
C GLU A 113 -11.81 -23.26 3.15
N ARG A 114 -12.99 -22.84 3.64
CA ARG A 114 -14.26 -23.12 2.95
C ARG A 114 -14.35 -22.46 1.58
N ALA A 115 -13.78 -21.27 1.42
CA ALA A 115 -13.73 -20.58 0.13
C ALA A 115 -12.84 -21.33 -0.87
N LEU A 116 -11.69 -21.86 -0.41
CA LEU A 116 -10.85 -22.76 -1.20
C LEU A 116 -11.60 -24.02 -1.63
N ASP A 117 -12.22 -24.75 -0.67
CA ASP A 117 -12.96 -25.97 -0.97
C ASP A 117 -14.11 -25.71 -1.98
N THR A 118 -14.79 -24.56 -1.83
CA THR A 118 -15.83 -24.12 -2.79
C THR A 118 -15.23 -23.88 -4.17
N ALA A 119 -14.12 -23.14 -4.26
CA ALA A 119 -13.46 -22.85 -5.53
C ALA A 119 -13.00 -24.14 -6.23
N GLU A 120 -12.39 -25.08 -5.50
CA GLU A 120 -11.97 -26.39 -6.01
C GLU A 120 -13.16 -27.19 -6.55
N SER A 121 -14.29 -27.18 -5.85
CA SER A 121 -15.52 -27.84 -6.33
C SER A 121 -16.13 -27.16 -7.55
N GLU A 122 -15.97 -25.84 -7.70
CA GLU A 122 -16.50 -25.05 -8.82
C GLU A 122 -15.55 -25.04 -10.04
N LEU A 123 -14.28 -25.43 -9.87
CA LEU A 123 -13.19 -25.41 -10.85
C LEU A 123 -13.31 -26.42 -12.01
N SER A 124 -14.51 -26.95 -12.25
CA SER A 124 -14.82 -27.73 -13.45
C SER A 124 -15.04 -26.82 -14.69
N GLY A 125 -14.03 -26.03 -15.09
CA GLY A 125 -14.03 -25.30 -16.38
C GLY A 125 -13.29 -23.95 -16.41
N THR A 126 -13.08 -23.42 -17.62
CA THR A 126 -12.39 -22.15 -17.94
C THR A 126 -13.13 -20.87 -17.48
N GLY A 127 -14.35 -21.00 -16.95
CA GLY A 127 -15.15 -19.87 -16.46
C GLY A 127 -14.75 -19.33 -15.07
N SER A 128 -13.85 -20.00 -14.36
CA SER A 128 -13.50 -19.68 -12.96
C SER A 128 -12.74 -18.35 -12.82
N LEU A 129 -11.75 -18.08 -13.68
CA LEU A 129 -10.98 -16.82 -13.65
C LEU A 129 -11.86 -15.62 -13.97
N ARG A 130 -12.72 -15.73 -14.99
CA ARG A 130 -13.60 -14.64 -15.38
C ARG A 130 -14.60 -14.31 -14.27
N ARG A 131 -15.19 -15.34 -13.66
CA ARG A 131 -16.07 -15.18 -12.50
C ARG A 131 -15.37 -14.50 -11.33
N ALA A 132 -14.14 -14.92 -11.00
CA ALA A 132 -13.39 -14.30 -9.91
C ALA A 132 -13.09 -12.81 -10.16
N VAL A 133 -12.76 -12.45 -11.41
CA VAL A 133 -12.56 -11.06 -11.83
C VAL A 133 -13.88 -10.26 -11.78
N ASP A 134 -14.99 -10.85 -12.23
CA ASP A 134 -16.31 -10.21 -12.20
C ASP A 134 -16.81 -10.03 -10.74
N ASP A 135 -16.55 -10.99 -9.85
CA ASP A 135 -16.82 -10.87 -8.41
C ASP A 135 -16.02 -9.72 -7.78
N TRP A 136 -14.74 -9.58 -8.14
CA TRP A 136 -13.91 -8.46 -7.70
C TRP A 136 -14.43 -7.11 -8.22
N ARG A 137 -14.85 -7.02 -9.49
CA ARG A 137 -15.47 -5.79 -10.03
C ARG A 137 -16.76 -5.44 -9.30
N ALA A 138 -17.63 -6.43 -9.10
CA ALA A 138 -18.88 -6.23 -8.37
C ALA A 138 -18.64 -5.77 -6.93
N ALA A 139 -17.57 -6.26 -6.27
CA ALA A 139 -17.18 -5.79 -4.95
C ALA A 139 -16.69 -4.34 -4.97
N VAL A 140 -15.84 -3.96 -5.94
CA VAL A 140 -15.38 -2.56 -6.12
C VAL A 140 -16.57 -1.62 -6.37
N ASP A 141 -17.51 -2.01 -7.24
CA ASP A 141 -18.69 -1.21 -7.56
C ASP A 141 -19.60 -1.00 -6.34
N ARG A 142 -19.81 -2.05 -5.53
CA ARG A 142 -20.60 -1.96 -4.29
C ARG A 142 -19.88 -1.24 -3.15
N TRP A 143 -18.55 -1.18 -3.19
CA TRP A 143 -17.75 -0.43 -2.23
C TRP A 143 -17.71 1.07 -2.55
N ARG A 144 -18.27 1.48 -3.69
CA ARG A 144 -18.38 2.90 -4.07
C ARG A 144 -19.41 3.62 -3.20
N ASP A 145 -19.09 4.88 -2.89
CA ASP A 145 -19.76 5.78 -1.95
C ASP A 145 -21.31 5.75 -1.94
N PRO A 146 -21.98 5.43 -0.80
CA PRO A 146 -21.39 4.95 0.44
C PRO A 146 -21.02 3.46 0.35
N PRO A 147 -19.86 3.04 0.90
CA PRO A 147 -19.47 1.64 0.89
C PRO A 147 -20.52 0.78 1.61
N THR A 148 -20.95 -0.29 0.94
CA THR A 148 -21.81 -1.31 1.55
C THR A 148 -20.98 -2.40 2.25
N ASP A 149 -21.56 -3.07 3.26
CA ASP A 149 -20.81 -4.06 4.05
C ASP A 149 -20.37 -5.26 3.20
N LEU A 150 -19.08 -5.58 3.28
CA LEU A 150 -18.48 -6.73 2.64
C LEU A 150 -18.73 -7.95 3.51
N GLY A 151 -19.58 -8.87 3.07
CA GLY A 151 -19.88 -10.07 3.85
C GLY A 151 -18.63 -10.94 4.07
N ASP A 152 -18.50 -11.55 5.26
CA ASP A 152 -17.35 -12.38 5.62
C ASP A 152 -17.01 -13.50 4.61
N ARG A 153 -18.04 -14.14 4.03
CA ARG A 153 -17.87 -15.18 3.01
C ARG A 153 -17.33 -14.60 1.70
N GLU A 154 -17.77 -13.41 1.35
CA GLU A 154 -17.30 -12.70 0.16
C GLU A 154 -15.86 -12.23 0.35
N ALA A 155 -15.53 -11.64 1.51
CA ALA A 155 -14.16 -11.25 1.85
C ALA A 155 -13.19 -12.44 1.73
N ALA A 156 -13.58 -13.61 2.22
CA ALA A 156 -12.80 -14.84 2.08
C ALA A 156 -12.64 -15.26 0.61
N ARG A 157 -13.70 -15.23 -0.20
CA ARG A 157 -13.63 -15.55 -1.64
C ARG A 157 -12.71 -14.61 -2.41
N LEU A 158 -12.86 -13.30 -2.21
CA LEU A 158 -12.02 -12.28 -2.86
C LEU A 158 -10.55 -12.46 -2.47
N THR A 159 -10.29 -12.71 -1.18
CA THR A 159 -8.95 -13.03 -0.67
C THR A 159 -8.37 -14.25 -1.39
N MET A 160 -9.12 -15.36 -1.43
CA MET A 160 -8.63 -16.59 -2.05
C MET A 160 -8.40 -16.44 -3.55
N ALA A 161 -9.22 -15.64 -4.23
CA ALA A 161 -9.05 -15.36 -5.66
C ALA A 161 -7.68 -14.69 -5.97
N LEU A 162 -7.13 -13.89 -5.06
CA LEU A 162 -5.81 -13.24 -5.23
C LEU A 162 -4.62 -14.21 -5.22
N HIS A 163 -4.81 -15.46 -4.80
CA HIS A 163 -3.78 -16.48 -4.97
C HIS A 163 -3.55 -16.84 -6.45
N SER A 164 -4.54 -16.60 -7.32
CA SER A 164 -4.34 -16.62 -8.76
C SER A 164 -3.60 -15.37 -9.21
N LYS A 165 -2.38 -15.53 -9.73
CA LYS A 165 -1.59 -14.43 -10.31
C LYS A 165 -2.37 -13.66 -11.37
N ALA A 166 -3.15 -14.35 -12.20
CA ALA A 166 -3.96 -13.73 -13.24
C ALA A 166 -5.04 -12.80 -12.66
N VAL A 167 -5.74 -13.22 -11.60
CA VAL A 167 -6.75 -12.37 -10.94
C VAL A 167 -6.08 -11.20 -10.23
N ARG A 168 -5.02 -11.45 -9.47
CA ARG A 168 -4.29 -10.40 -8.74
C ARG A 168 -3.72 -9.34 -9.70
N ASP A 169 -3.11 -9.77 -10.79
CA ASP A 169 -2.48 -8.87 -11.75
C ASP A 169 -3.54 -8.06 -12.52
N GLU A 170 -4.69 -8.67 -12.88
CA GLU A 170 -5.84 -7.95 -13.44
C GLU A 170 -6.35 -6.88 -12.45
N VAL A 171 -6.64 -7.26 -11.20
CA VAL A 171 -7.13 -6.34 -10.16
C VAL A 171 -6.14 -5.19 -9.91
N ALA A 172 -4.84 -5.47 -9.91
CA ALA A 172 -3.81 -4.45 -9.71
C ALA A 172 -3.86 -3.34 -10.77
N THR A 173 -4.30 -3.65 -12.00
CA THR A 173 -4.38 -2.65 -13.09
C THR A 173 -5.46 -1.59 -12.90
N TRP A 174 -6.50 -1.88 -12.12
CA TRP A 174 -7.66 -1.00 -11.95
C TRP A 174 -7.36 0.27 -11.13
N VAL A 175 -6.16 0.38 -10.55
CA VAL A 175 -5.69 1.59 -9.85
C VAL A 175 -5.62 2.84 -10.75
N ALA A 176 -5.65 2.64 -12.07
CA ALA A 176 -5.76 3.73 -13.03
C ALA A 176 -7.12 4.44 -12.94
N ASP A 177 -8.20 3.68 -12.69
CA ASP A 177 -9.58 4.15 -12.79
C ASP A 177 -10.24 4.30 -11.41
N ASP A 178 -10.02 3.34 -10.50
CA ASP A 178 -10.75 3.22 -9.22
C ASP A 178 -9.82 3.25 -8.00
N ARG A 179 -8.77 4.06 -8.06
CA ARG A 179 -7.69 4.12 -7.08
C ARG A 179 -8.15 4.14 -5.62
N GLU A 180 -9.01 5.09 -5.26
CA GLU A 180 -9.40 5.34 -3.87
C GLU A 180 -10.28 4.22 -3.34
N THR A 181 -11.30 3.82 -4.11
CA THR A 181 -12.19 2.70 -3.81
C THR A 181 -11.42 1.39 -3.67
N LEU A 182 -10.51 1.10 -4.61
CA LEU A 182 -9.73 -0.12 -4.61
C LEU A 182 -8.75 -0.18 -3.43
N LEU A 183 -8.06 0.94 -3.13
CA LEU A 183 -7.21 1.03 -1.94
C LEU A 183 -8.00 0.78 -0.65
N ALA A 184 -9.18 1.38 -0.52
CA ALA A 184 -10.02 1.22 0.66
C ALA A 184 -10.51 -0.23 0.83
N LEU A 185 -10.99 -0.85 -0.26
CA LEU A 185 -11.44 -2.24 -0.26
C LEU A 185 -10.30 -3.21 0.07
N VAL A 186 -9.13 -3.03 -0.56
CA VAL A 186 -7.97 -3.90 -0.34
C VAL A 186 -7.40 -3.72 1.08
N ALA A 187 -7.42 -2.51 1.63
CA ALA A 187 -7.06 -2.28 3.03
C ALA A 187 -8.03 -2.97 3.99
N GLU A 188 -9.33 -2.96 3.70
CA GLU A 188 -10.33 -3.70 4.47
C GLU A 188 -10.12 -5.22 4.37
N LEU A 189 -9.86 -5.74 3.18
CA LEU A 189 -9.53 -7.15 3.01
C LEU A 189 -8.27 -7.52 3.80
N CYS A 190 -7.21 -6.71 3.77
CA CYS A 190 -6.03 -6.92 4.61
C CYS A 190 -6.39 -7.06 6.10
N ARG A 191 -7.28 -6.22 6.63
CA ARG A 191 -7.73 -6.31 8.03
C ARG A 191 -8.47 -7.60 8.35
N ARG A 192 -9.14 -8.21 7.37
CA ARG A 192 -9.93 -9.43 7.53
C ARG A 192 -9.18 -10.71 7.21
N THR A 193 -8.09 -10.64 6.44
CA THR A 193 -7.34 -11.83 6.02
C THR A 193 -6.34 -12.26 7.10
N PRO A 194 -6.40 -13.51 7.60
CA PRO A 194 -5.39 -14.07 8.49
C PRO A 194 -4.24 -14.70 7.72
N ALA A 195 -3.06 -14.77 8.34
CA ALA A 195 -2.02 -15.71 7.91
C ALA A 195 -2.56 -17.17 7.97
N PRO A 196 -2.18 -18.06 7.04
CA PRO A 196 -1.19 -17.87 5.98
C PRO A 196 -1.74 -17.35 4.64
N TYR A 197 -2.97 -16.82 4.60
CA TYR A 197 -3.64 -16.41 3.35
C TYR A 197 -3.40 -14.94 2.97
N ASP A 198 -2.62 -14.19 3.76
CA ASP A 198 -2.53 -12.74 3.63
C ASP A 198 -1.42 -12.23 2.70
N ALA A 199 -0.47 -13.08 2.28
CA ALA A 199 0.61 -12.65 1.40
C ALA A 199 0.13 -11.99 0.08
N PRO A 200 -0.86 -12.53 -0.66
CA PRO A 200 -1.33 -11.90 -1.89
C PRO A 200 -2.04 -10.56 -1.66
N VAL A 201 -2.93 -10.47 -0.67
CA VAL A 201 -3.69 -9.24 -0.41
C VAL A 201 -2.81 -8.13 0.15
N ALA A 202 -1.86 -8.46 1.02
CA ALA A 202 -0.89 -7.51 1.54
C ALA A 202 0.08 -7.03 0.44
N THR A 203 0.48 -7.92 -0.48
CA THR A 203 1.27 -7.52 -1.65
C THR A 203 0.50 -6.58 -2.58
N LEU A 204 -0.78 -6.88 -2.84
CA LEU A 204 -1.65 -6.00 -3.64
C LEU A 204 -1.77 -4.62 -2.99
N LEU A 205 -2.00 -4.56 -1.67
CA LEU A 205 -2.03 -3.30 -0.93
C LEU A 205 -0.71 -2.52 -1.09
N GLY A 206 0.43 -3.20 -0.95
CA GLY A 206 1.75 -2.60 -1.11
C GLY A 206 1.93 -2.00 -2.51
N TRP A 207 1.57 -2.75 -3.55
CA TRP A 207 1.65 -2.31 -4.94
C TRP A 207 0.76 -1.08 -5.21
N LEU A 208 -0.51 -1.14 -4.80
CA LEU A 208 -1.48 -0.05 -4.98
C LEU A 208 -1.02 1.22 -4.25
N THR A 209 -0.59 1.07 -3.00
CA THR A 209 -0.08 2.17 -2.19
C THR A 209 1.17 2.79 -2.83
N TYR A 210 2.07 1.96 -3.38
CA TYR A 210 3.28 2.44 -4.04
C TYR A 210 2.96 3.25 -5.29
N ALA A 211 2.04 2.78 -6.13
CA ALA A 211 1.58 3.53 -7.30
C ALA A 211 1.03 4.93 -6.95
N CYS A 212 0.45 5.05 -5.75
CA CYS A 212 -0.12 6.28 -5.21
C CYS A 212 0.89 7.16 -4.46
N GLY A 213 2.14 6.72 -4.31
CA GLY A 213 3.17 7.42 -3.55
C GLY A 213 3.00 7.32 -2.04
N GLY A 214 2.26 6.33 -1.54
CA GLY A 214 2.22 6.06 -0.11
C GLY A 214 3.60 5.61 0.37
N GLY A 215 4.09 6.22 1.45
CA GLY A 215 5.43 5.96 1.99
C GLY A 215 5.47 4.68 2.83
N ALA A 216 5.50 4.85 4.16
CA ALA A 216 5.69 3.74 5.10
C ALA A 216 4.68 2.58 4.96
N LEU A 217 3.46 2.83 4.47
CA LEU A 217 2.44 1.80 4.28
C LEU A 217 2.85 0.77 3.21
N VAL A 218 3.64 1.16 2.19
CA VAL A 218 4.19 0.21 1.21
C VAL A 218 5.04 -0.83 1.94
N VAL A 219 6.01 -0.36 2.73
CA VAL A 219 6.93 -1.23 3.45
C VAL A 219 6.17 -2.12 4.45
N ILE A 220 5.24 -1.55 5.22
CA ILE A 220 4.42 -2.31 6.19
C ILE A 220 3.63 -3.44 5.51
N ALA A 221 2.98 -3.16 4.39
CA ALA A 221 2.18 -4.15 3.68
C ALA A 221 3.05 -5.26 3.08
N LEU A 222 4.23 -4.92 2.54
CA LEU A 222 5.16 -5.90 1.96
C LEU A 222 5.87 -6.73 3.03
N GLU A 223 6.29 -6.12 4.14
CA GLU A 223 6.84 -6.84 5.30
C GLU A 223 5.83 -7.84 5.86
N ARG A 224 4.55 -7.47 5.92
CA ARG A 224 3.49 -8.39 6.32
C ARG A 224 3.39 -9.58 5.37
N ALA A 225 3.40 -9.35 4.05
CA ALA A 225 3.37 -10.45 3.08
C ALA A 225 4.56 -11.40 3.27
N LEU A 226 5.76 -10.86 3.46
CA LEU A 226 7.00 -11.61 3.64
C LEU A 226 7.11 -12.31 4.99
N ALA A 227 6.42 -11.81 6.03
CA ALA A 227 6.31 -12.51 7.31
C ALA A 227 5.51 -13.82 7.18
N THR A 228 4.55 -13.86 6.26
CA THR A 228 3.77 -15.07 5.95
C THR A 228 4.48 -15.98 4.94
N ASP A 229 5.00 -15.39 3.86
CA ASP A 229 5.74 -16.10 2.81
C ASP A 229 7.02 -15.33 2.45
N PRO A 230 8.18 -15.68 3.05
CA PRO A 230 9.46 -15.03 2.79
C PRO A 230 9.89 -15.07 1.32
N ASP A 231 9.38 -16.04 0.55
CA ASP A 231 9.73 -16.25 -0.85
C ASP A 231 8.74 -15.58 -1.82
N TYR A 232 7.72 -14.86 -1.33
CA TYR A 232 6.70 -14.22 -2.17
C TYR A 232 7.32 -13.21 -3.14
N ALA A 233 7.57 -13.65 -4.38
CA ALA A 233 8.48 -12.97 -5.31
C ALA A 233 8.08 -11.52 -5.64
N MET A 234 6.78 -11.26 -5.78
CA MET A 234 6.27 -9.91 -6.05
C MET A 234 6.49 -8.98 -4.85
N ALA A 235 6.36 -9.48 -3.62
CA ALA A 235 6.56 -8.68 -2.43
C ALA A 235 8.04 -8.29 -2.27
N ARG A 236 8.96 -9.24 -2.48
CA ARG A 236 10.41 -8.98 -2.50
C ARG A 236 10.79 -7.94 -3.54
N MET A 237 10.30 -8.11 -4.77
CA MET A 237 10.57 -7.17 -5.86
C MET A 237 10.09 -5.75 -5.54
N LEU A 238 8.86 -5.59 -5.03
CA LEU A 238 8.34 -4.28 -4.66
C LEU A 238 9.12 -3.65 -3.50
N LEU A 239 9.56 -4.46 -2.54
CA LEU A 239 10.35 -4.00 -1.41
C LEU A 239 11.73 -3.53 -1.86
N ASP A 240 12.37 -4.26 -2.79
CA ASP A 240 13.63 -3.86 -3.41
C ASP A 240 13.50 -2.53 -4.17
N LEU A 241 12.42 -2.36 -4.95
CA LEU A 241 12.12 -1.10 -5.64
C LEU A 241 11.94 0.05 -4.65
N SER A 242 11.23 -0.19 -3.54
CA SER A 242 11.01 0.81 -2.48
C SER A 242 12.32 1.18 -1.79
N ASN A 243 13.15 0.21 -1.44
CA ASN A 243 14.47 0.43 -0.83
C ASN A 243 15.42 1.18 -1.77
N ALA A 244 15.35 0.89 -3.07
CA ALA A 244 16.10 1.62 -4.10
C ALA A 244 15.50 3.00 -4.43
N GLN A 245 14.46 3.45 -3.70
CA GLN A 245 13.79 4.74 -3.88
C GLN A 245 13.30 4.96 -5.32
N VAL A 246 12.85 3.89 -5.98
CA VAL A 246 12.31 3.99 -7.35
C VAL A 246 11.06 4.87 -7.33
N PRO A 247 10.97 5.92 -8.19
CA PRO A 247 9.83 6.83 -8.18
C PRO A 247 8.50 6.11 -8.47
N SER A 248 7.42 6.49 -7.79
CA SER A 248 6.08 5.89 -8.02
C SER A 248 5.57 6.06 -9.45
N ALA A 249 6.08 7.05 -10.20
CA ALA A 249 5.83 7.20 -11.63
C ALA A 249 6.33 6.00 -12.46
N VAL A 250 7.43 5.35 -12.07
CA VAL A 250 7.91 4.13 -12.71
C VAL A 250 6.94 2.98 -12.47
N VAL A 251 6.50 2.79 -11.21
CA VAL A 251 5.51 1.77 -10.84
C VAL A 251 4.20 1.96 -11.59
N ARG A 252 3.69 3.20 -11.69
CA ARG A 252 2.51 3.52 -12.49
C ARG A 252 2.68 3.19 -13.98
N ARG A 253 3.88 3.39 -14.54
CA ARG A 253 4.16 3.02 -15.94
C ARG A 253 4.14 1.50 -16.14
N LEU A 254 4.70 0.73 -15.21
CA LEU A 254 4.66 -0.74 -15.23
C LEU A 254 3.21 -1.25 -15.18
N LEU A 255 2.41 -0.72 -14.26
CA LEU A 255 0.97 -0.97 -14.19
C LEU A 255 0.24 -0.72 -15.50
N ALA A 256 0.47 0.45 -16.11
CA ALA A 256 -0.16 0.80 -17.37
C ALA A 256 0.30 -0.12 -18.52
N GLN A 257 1.53 -0.64 -18.48
CA GLN A 257 2.02 -1.64 -19.43
C GLN A 257 1.31 -2.98 -19.24
N GLU A 258 1.14 -3.44 -18.01
CA GLU A 258 0.40 -4.68 -17.71
C GLU A 258 -1.08 -4.57 -18.08
N ALA A 259 -1.73 -3.44 -17.78
CA ALA A 259 -3.11 -3.17 -18.21
C ALA A 259 -3.29 -3.32 -19.73
N ARG A 260 -2.35 -2.78 -20.51
CA ARG A 260 -2.36 -2.92 -21.99
C ARG A 260 -2.13 -4.37 -22.42
N ARG A 261 -1.25 -5.12 -21.76
CA ARG A 261 -1.00 -6.54 -22.07
C ARG A 261 -2.25 -7.36 -21.85
N LEU A 262 -2.90 -7.22 -20.69
CA LEU A 262 -4.13 -7.94 -20.35
C LEU A 262 -5.31 -7.55 -21.27
N GLY A 263 -5.48 -6.25 -21.55
CA GLY A 263 -6.48 -5.76 -22.50
C GLY A 263 -6.26 -6.26 -23.93
N SER A 264 -5.01 -6.34 -24.40
CA SER A 264 -4.68 -6.85 -25.74
C SER A 264 -4.88 -8.37 -25.86
N GLY A 265 -4.70 -9.13 -24.76
CA GLY A 265 -4.98 -10.57 -24.71
C GLY A 265 -6.47 -10.91 -24.80
N SER A 266 -7.35 -10.02 -24.28
CA SER A 266 -8.81 -10.16 -24.38
C SER A 266 -9.33 -10.03 -25.82
N VAL A 267 -8.69 -9.19 -26.65
CA VAL A 267 -9.05 -9.02 -28.07
C VAL A 267 -8.46 -10.13 -28.95
N ALA A 268 -7.34 -10.74 -28.54
CA ALA A 268 -6.69 -11.83 -29.28
C ALA A 268 -7.25 -13.23 -29.00
N ALA A 269 -8.15 -13.39 -28.03
CA ALA A 269 -8.84 -14.66 -27.73
C ALA A 269 -9.85 -15.10 -28.82
N GLY A 270 -9.91 -14.39 -29.95
CA GLY A 270 -10.61 -14.78 -31.18
C GLY A 270 -9.83 -15.68 -32.15
N SER A 271 -8.54 -15.96 -31.95
CA SER A 271 -7.84 -16.90 -32.84
C SER A 271 -6.53 -17.48 -32.25
N GLY A 272 -6.51 -18.81 -32.05
CA GLY A 272 -5.31 -19.63 -32.28
C GLY A 272 -4.21 -19.65 -31.21
N ARG A 273 -4.42 -20.49 -30.19
CA ARG A 273 -3.47 -21.30 -29.38
C ARG A 273 -1.95 -21.06 -29.53
N ARG A 274 -1.26 -20.92 -28.38
CA ARG A 274 -0.10 -21.74 -28.02
C ARG A 274 0.18 -21.74 -26.52
N ASP A 275 0.14 -22.95 -25.97
CA ASP A 275 0.47 -23.31 -24.59
C ASP A 275 1.90 -22.86 -24.24
N ARG A 276 2.05 -22.11 -23.14
CA ARG A 276 3.30 -21.96 -22.41
C ARG A 276 3.02 -22.05 -20.91
N GLU A 277 3.11 -23.28 -20.41
CA GLU A 277 3.20 -23.60 -18.99
C GLU A 277 4.45 -22.93 -18.41
N GLY A 278 4.24 -21.86 -17.62
CA GLY A 278 5.16 -21.44 -16.58
C GLY A 278 4.81 -22.17 -15.28
N PRO A 279 5.71 -22.22 -14.27
CA PRO A 279 5.54 -23.11 -13.12
C PRO A 279 4.25 -22.78 -12.37
N ASP A 280 3.32 -23.72 -12.48
CA ASP A 280 2.13 -23.84 -11.66
C ASP A 280 2.59 -24.07 -10.23
N TYR A 281 2.46 -23.05 -9.39
CA TYR A 281 2.50 -23.30 -7.96
C TYR A 281 1.14 -23.89 -7.64
N GLY A 282 1.11 -25.23 -7.64
CA GLY A 282 -0.06 -26.04 -7.36
C GLY A 282 -0.76 -25.68 -6.04
N PRO A 283 -1.83 -26.41 -5.68
CA PRO A 283 -2.82 -25.99 -4.71
C PRO A 283 -2.19 -25.50 -3.40
N VAL A 284 -2.79 -24.46 -2.82
CA VAL A 284 -2.41 -23.88 -1.53
C VAL A 284 -2.03 -25.00 -0.58
N ARG A 285 -0.76 -25.09 -0.19
CA ARG A 285 -0.28 -26.16 0.68
C ARG A 285 -1.09 -26.10 1.97
N ARG A 286 -1.99 -27.07 2.17
CA ARG A 286 -2.55 -27.35 3.50
C ARG A 286 -1.35 -27.66 4.39
N GLN A 287 -1.02 -26.77 5.33
CA GLN A 287 -0.16 -27.16 6.44
C GLN A 287 -1.02 -28.08 7.32
N ALA A 288 -0.61 -29.34 7.39
CA ALA A 288 -1.16 -30.33 8.32
C ALA A 288 -0.86 -29.95 9.77
#